data_AF-A0A840ESH0-F1
#
_entry.id   AF-A0A840ESH0-F1
#
_cell.length_a   1.000
_cell.length_b   1.000
_cell.length_c   1.000
_cell.angle_alpha   90.00
_cell.angle_beta   90.00
_cell.angle_gamma   90.00
#
_symmetry.space_group_name_H-M   'P 1'
#
loop_
_entity.id
_entity.type
_entity.pdbx_description
1 polymer ?
#
loop_
_entity_poly.entity_id
_entity_poly.type
_entity_poly.pdbx_seq_one_letter_code
_entity_poly.pdbx_strand_id
1 'polypeptide(L)' 'MKKRYLSYQDVCKHPEEAKYLKVLKATANCETTVIACRFCGKQLTEPKTEC' A
#
# COMPACT_ATOMS: atom_id res chain seq x y z
N MET A 1 -22.26 -6.21 9.92
CA MET A 1 -21.44 -5.00 10.11
C MET A 1 -20.81 -4.61 8.78
N LYS A 2 -21.20 -3.48 8.18
CA LYS A 2 -20.65 -3.02 6.89
C LYS A 2 -19.23 -2.49 7.13
N LYS A 3 -18.20 -3.26 6.75
CA LYS A 3 -16.81 -2.79 6.72
C LYS A 3 -16.75 -1.63 5.71
N ARG A 4 -16.63 -0.39 6.20
CA ARG A 4 -16.33 0.77 5.34
C ARG A 4 -14.89 0.58 4.86
N TYR A 5 -14.72 0.08 3.65
CA TYR A 5 -13.44 0.15 2.98
C TYR A 5 -13.19 1.64 2.72
N LEU A 6 -12.22 2.24 3.40
CA LEU A 6 -11.75 3.57 3.03
C LEU A 6 -11.26 3.48 1.58
N SER A 7 -11.96 4.17 0.69
CA SER A 7 -11.59 4.20 -0.72
C SER A 7 -10.23 4.89 -0.84
N TYR A 8 -9.41 4.43 -1.79
CA TYR A 8 -8.08 4.98 -2.03
C TYR A 8 -8.05 6.53 -2.13
N GLN A 9 -9.10 7.11 -2.71
CA GLN A 9 -9.28 8.57 -2.85
C GLN A 9 -9.43 9.31 -1.51
N ASP A 10 -9.86 8.65 -0.44
CA ASP A 10 -9.90 9.23 0.92
C ASP A 10 -8.50 9.37 1.52
N VAL A 11 -7.59 8.44 1.20
CA VAL A 11 -6.22 8.41 1.74
C VAL A 11 -5.27 9.26 0.87
N CYS A 12 -5.50 9.25 -0.44
CA CYS A 12 -4.64 9.88 -1.43
C CYS A 12 -5.44 10.40 -2.62
N LYS A 13 -5.32 11.71 -2.91
CA LYS A 13 -6.01 12.36 -4.04
C LYS A 13 -5.34 12.15 -5.41
N HIS A 14 -4.27 11.37 -5.49
CA HIS A 14 -3.60 11.07 -6.76
C HIS A 14 -4.38 10.02 -7.56
N PRO A 15 -4.17 9.92 -8.88
CA PRO A 15 -4.79 8.87 -9.69
C PRO A 15 -4.46 7.47 -9.16
N GLU A 16 -5.35 6.50 -9.38
CA GLU A 16 -5.14 5.10 -8.94
C GLU A 16 -3.91 4.46 -9.58
N GLU A 17 -3.52 4.97 -10.75
CA GLU A 17 -2.32 4.64 -11.51
C GLU A 17 -1.02 4.97 -10.74
N ALA A 18 -1.10 5.90 -9.77
CA ALA A 18 0.02 6.23 -8.90
C ALA A 18 0.28 5.17 -7.84
N LYS A 19 -0.59 4.17 -7.68
CA LYS A 19 -0.38 3.07 -6.75
C LYS A 19 0.73 2.18 -7.27
N TYR A 20 1.73 1.92 -6.45
CA TYR A 20 2.75 0.95 -6.75
C TYR A 20 3.05 0.10 -5.52
N LEU A 21 3.51 -1.13 -5.76
CA LEU A 21 3.96 -2.02 -4.70
C LEU A 21 5.35 -1.58 -4.24
N LYS A 22 5.49 -1.22 -2.97
CA LYS A 22 6.76 -0.88 -2.34
C LYS A 22 7.17 -2.01 -1.40
N VAL A 23 8.36 -2.57 -1.63
CA VAL A 23 8.97 -3.52 -0.69
C VAL A 23 9.60 -2.71 0.44
N LEU A 24 9.11 -2.90 1.66
CA LEU A 24 9.67 -2.28 2.86
C LEU A 24 10.83 -3.09 3.42
N LYS A 25 10.71 -4.42 3.39
CA LYS A 25 11.71 -5.35 3.89
C LYS A 25 11.70 -6.60 3.04
N ALA A 26 12.87 -7.03 2.61
CA ALA A 26 13.06 -8.34 2.00
C ALA A 26 14.05 -9.12 2.87
N THR A 27 13.66 -10.33 3.26
CA THR A 27 14.49 -11.31 3.95
C THR A 27 14.53 -12.57 3.10
N ALA A 28 15.46 -13.49 3.38
CA ALA A 28 15.73 -14.66 2.52
C ALA A 28 14.47 -15.45 2.10
N ASN A 29 13.43 -15.47 2.95
CA ASN A 29 12.21 -16.24 2.73
C ASN A 29 10.93 -15.39 2.86
N CYS A 30 11.05 -14.10 3.18
CA CYS A 30 9.87 -13.27 3.41
C CYS A 30 10.03 -11.87 2.84
N GLU A 31 8.95 -11.36 2.25
CA GLU A 31 8.88 -10.02 1.70
C GLU A 31 7.74 -9.26 2.40
N THR A 32 8.07 -8.12 3.01
CA THR A 32 7.10 -7.16 3.52
C THR A 32 6.84 -6.10 2.46
N THR A 33 5.65 -6.12 1.88
CA THR A 33 5.21 -5.23 0.81
C THR A 33 4.08 -4.31 1.30
N VAL A 34 3.98 -3.12 0.71
CA VAL A 34 2.91 -2.16 0.97
C VAL A 34 2.53 -1.47 -0.32
N ILE A 35 1.24 -1.12 -0.50
CA ILE A 35 0.84 -0.26 -1.61
C ILE A 35 1.11 1.18 -1.21
N ALA A 36 1.93 1.88 -1.99
CA ALA A 36 2.28 3.26 -1.76
C ALA A 36 1.92 4.15 -2.96
N CYS A 37 1.79 5.44 -2.70
CA CYS A 37 1.57 6.47 -3.72
C CYS A 37 2.91 6.92 -4.30
N ARG A 38 3.10 6.83 -5.62
CA ARG A 38 4.35 7.25 -6.29
C ARG A 38 4.63 8.74 -6.16
N PHE A 39 3.58 9.57 -6.14
CA PHE A 39 3.74 11.04 -6.07
C PHE A 39 4.02 11.55 -4.66
N CYS A 40 3.36 10.95 -3.68
CA CYS A 40 3.33 11.44 -2.31
C CYS A 40 4.08 10.57 -1.31
N GLY A 41 4.54 9.39 -1.73
CA GLY A 41 5.28 8.44 -0.90
C GLY A 41 4.48 7.84 0.26
N LYS A 42 3.21 8.24 0.43
CA LYS A 42 2.33 7.75 1.50
C LYS A 42 2.01 6.28 1.30
N GLN A 43 2.04 5.55 2.41
CA GLN A 43 1.57 4.16 2.50
C GLN A 43 0.05 4.19 2.54
N LEU A 44 -0.56 3.45 1.62
CA LEU A 44 -2.00 3.45 1.38
C LEU A 44 -2.68 2.23 2.01
N THR A 45 -1.92 1.16 2.16
CA THR A 45 -2.35 -0.07 2.82
C THR A 45 -1.48 -0.37 4.02
N GLU A 46 -1.95 -1.27 4.86
CA GLU A 46 -1.11 -1.86 5.88
C GLU A 46 -0.01 -2.73 5.22
N PRO A 47 1.19 -2.80 5.83
CA PRO A 47 2.24 -3.70 5.37
C PRO A 47 1.76 -5.15 5.43
N LYS A 48 1.90 -5.86 4.31
CA LYS A 48 1.69 -7.31 4.24
C LYS A 48 3.02 -8.00 4.16
N THR A 49 3.21 -9.02 4.98
CA THR A 49 4.38 -9.90 4.89
C THR A 49 3.95 -11.22 4.28
N GLU A 50 4.63 -11.62 3.22
CA GLU A 50 4.47 -12.93 2.59
C GLU A 50 5.74 -13.74 2.80
N CYS A 51 5.55 -14.94 3.35
CA CYS A 51 6.48 -16.06 3.47
C CYS A 51 5.67 -17.30 3.00
#